data_AF-A0A2V9HNK0-F1
#
_entry.id   AF-A0A2V9HNK0-F1
#
_cell.length_a   1.000
_cell.length_b   1.000
_cell.length_c   1.000
_cell.angle_alpha   90.00
_cell.angle_beta   90.00
_cell.angle_gamma   90.00
#
_symmetry.space_group_name_H-M   'P 1'
#
loop_
_entity.id
_entity.type
_entity.pdbx_description
1 polymer ?
#
loop_
_entity_poly.entity_id
_entity_poly.type
_entity_poly.pdbx_seq_one_letter_code
_entity_poly.pdbx_strand_id
1 'polypeptide(L)'
;MNVVRSRRQGRSGMRLIVRRHFVGLASATIFSLAANVQVAPAPQSAGDKFEVSFPASAHAGPITGRVFVMIAKKEAPEPRIQGGGFGDMPPIFGSDVNALVPDRAAIIDNATPGYPLRNLHEIPAGEYYVQALLNIYTEFHRSDGHTIWAHMDQWEGQQFNVSPGNLYSEAQWVHLDPAAGYDIRLSLTKVIPPAQTPADTPWVKHIKIQSEMLTKFWGHPIYLGAIVLLPKGYDEHPNTHYPVIYEENHFSLRPPFGFSTEDESISAGRRAQLADLNRETSYEFYQSWNSENFPRMIAVTFQHPTPYFDDSYAVNSVNNGPFGDALIKEMIPYLETHFRMIPKPFARVLTGGSTGGWESLGVQVFYPDFFAGTWTLYPDPIASLHNAQVRRPAGTYGAGVKPARRRIGQPWTFGATVGNLGSNLRTGRRGWLSKAVVGQADGENRSQRGIIHARPRLRSDLQPQN
;
A
#
# COMPACT_ATOMS: atom_id res chain seq x y z
N MET A 1 -11.70 -54.69 39.59
CA MET A 1 -12.31 -56.04 39.56
C MET A 1 -12.07 -56.66 38.19
N ASN A 2 -11.17 -57.64 38.18
CA ASN A 2 -11.10 -58.86 37.35
C ASN A 2 -11.98 -59.00 36.09
N VAL A 3 -11.32 -59.30 34.96
CA VAL A 3 -11.34 -60.59 34.20
C VAL A 3 -12.45 -60.63 33.12
N VAL A 4 -12.15 -60.50 31.83
CA VAL A 4 -11.52 -61.48 30.89
C VAL A 4 -12.52 -62.46 30.23
N ARG A 5 -12.56 -62.37 28.89
CA ARG A 5 -12.66 -63.42 27.84
C ARG A 5 -14.00 -64.08 27.42
N SER A 6 -14.10 -64.09 26.07
CA SER A 6 -14.39 -65.24 25.18
C SER A 6 -15.87 -65.62 24.99
N ARG A 7 -16.33 -66.26 23.90
CA ARG A 7 -15.74 -66.81 22.67
C ARG A 7 -16.92 -67.24 21.77
N ARG A 8 -16.72 -67.17 20.43
CA ARG A 8 -17.10 -68.16 19.39
C ARG A 8 -18.59 -68.46 19.11
N GLN A 9 -19.03 -68.23 17.86
CA GLN A 9 -19.16 -69.17 16.72
C GLN A 9 -20.38 -70.10 16.78
N GLY A 10 -21.16 -70.10 15.69
CA GLY A 10 -22.17 -71.14 15.42
C GLY A 10 -22.94 -70.90 14.14
N ARG A 11 -22.41 -71.39 13.01
CA ARG A 11 -23.11 -71.58 11.73
C ARG A 11 -24.28 -72.57 11.92
N SER A 12 -25.36 -72.43 11.15
CA SER A 12 -25.93 -73.51 10.33
C SER A 12 -27.18 -73.02 9.59
N GLY A 13 -27.17 -73.14 8.26
CA GLY A 13 -28.38 -73.00 7.46
C GLY A 13 -29.19 -74.30 7.45
N MET A 14 -30.48 -74.20 7.16
CA MET A 14 -31.21 -75.29 6.53
C MET A 14 -32.39 -74.73 5.74
N ARG A 15 -32.39 -74.99 4.43
CA ARG A 15 -33.56 -74.83 3.54
C ARG A 15 -34.52 -76.00 3.81
N LEU A 16 -35.82 -75.73 3.87
CA LEU A 16 -36.84 -76.73 3.54
C LEU A 16 -38.00 -76.07 2.76
N ILE A 17 -38.49 -76.84 1.82
CA ILE A 17 -39.31 -76.51 0.66
C ILE A 17 -40.78 -76.90 0.94
N VAL A 18 -41.70 -75.97 0.64
CA VAL A 18 -43.04 -76.13 0.04
C VAL A 18 -44.14 -76.85 0.85
N ARG A 19 -45.28 -76.16 1.06
CA ARG A 19 -46.55 -76.42 0.35
C ARG A 19 -47.59 -75.33 0.60
N ARG A 20 -48.23 -74.92 -0.49
CA ARG A 20 -49.36 -73.99 -0.58
C ARG A 20 -50.61 -74.60 0.04
N HIS A 21 -51.33 -73.83 0.84
CA HIS A 21 -52.79 -73.91 0.92
C HIS A 21 -53.40 -72.52 0.77
N PHE A 22 -54.18 -72.39 -0.30
CA PHE A 22 -55.10 -71.29 -0.55
C PHE A 22 -56.21 -71.34 0.50
N VAL A 23 -56.40 -70.25 1.24
CA VAL A 23 -57.70 -69.92 1.83
C VAL A 23 -57.93 -68.44 1.52
N GLY A 24 -58.89 -68.20 0.63
CA GLY A 24 -59.36 -66.86 0.32
C GLY A 24 -60.18 -66.32 1.47
N LEU A 25 -59.83 -65.12 1.93
CA LEU A 25 -60.77 -64.25 2.63
C LEU A 25 -60.76 -62.89 1.92
N ALA A 26 -61.93 -62.55 1.37
CA ALA A 26 -62.24 -61.22 0.90
C ALA A 26 -62.10 -60.24 2.08
N SER A 27 -61.20 -59.27 1.93
CA SER A 27 -61.10 -58.13 2.83
C SER A 27 -61.36 -56.87 2.02
N ALA A 28 -62.42 -56.17 2.42
CA ALA A 28 -62.85 -54.90 1.86
C ALA A 28 -61.68 -53.91 1.88
N THR A 29 -61.28 -53.45 0.71
CA THR A 29 -60.22 -52.45 0.54
C THR A 29 -60.82 -51.08 0.86
N ILE A 30 -60.56 -50.59 2.06
CA ILE A 30 -60.70 -49.16 2.37
C ILE A 30 -59.59 -48.46 1.58
N PHE A 31 -59.96 -47.67 0.57
CA PHE A 31 -59.05 -46.74 -0.09
C PHE A 31 -58.67 -45.65 0.92
N SER A 32 -57.61 -45.87 1.70
CA SER A 32 -56.93 -44.79 2.40
C SER A 32 -56.20 -43.96 1.35
N LEU A 33 -56.76 -42.79 1.04
CA LEU A 33 -56.11 -41.75 0.26
C LEU A 33 -54.89 -41.26 1.07
N ALA A 34 -53.76 -41.95 0.95
CA ALA A 34 -52.49 -41.45 1.46
C ALA A 34 -52.09 -40.27 0.57
N ALA A 35 -52.43 -39.06 1.00
CA ALA A 35 -51.83 -37.86 0.46
C ALA A 35 -50.32 -37.99 0.66
N ASN A 36 -49.60 -38.28 -0.42
CA ASN A 36 -48.17 -38.03 -0.50
C ASN A 36 -48.00 -36.51 -0.40
N VAL A 37 -47.90 -36.00 0.83
CA VAL A 37 -47.35 -34.69 1.09
C VAL A 37 -45.89 -34.80 0.67
N GLN A 38 -45.62 -34.49 -0.59
CA GLN A 38 -44.31 -34.05 -1.01
C GLN A 38 -44.02 -32.82 -0.17
N VAL A 39 -43.28 -33.03 0.92
CA VAL A 39 -42.65 -31.94 1.66
C VAL A 39 -41.78 -31.24 0.63
N ALA A 40 -42.24 -30.09 0.15
CA ALA A 40 -41.40 -29.20 -0.64
C ALA A 40 -40.11 -29.01 0.16
N PRO A 41 -38.92 -29.15 -0.45
CA PRO A 41 -37.69 -28.83 0.26
C PRO A 41 -37.87 -27.45 0.88
N ALA A 42 -37.63 -27.34 2.18
CA ALA A 42 -37.61 -26.04 2.85
C ALA A 42 -36.72 -25.11 2.00
N PRO A 43 -37.13 -23.84 1.76
CA PRO A 43 -36.26 -22.91 1.07
C PRO A 43 -34.92 -22.94 1.79
N GLN A 44 -33.90 -23.46 1.11
CA GLN A 44 -32.53 -23.40 1.58
C GLN A 44 -32.29 -21.90 1.80
N SER A 45 -32.04 -21.49 3.04
CA SER A 45 -31.78 -20.08 3.34
C SER A 45 -30.77 -19.60 2.31
N ALA A 46 -31.15 -18.61 1.49
CA ALA A 46 -30.21 -18.03 0.55
C ALA A 46 -29.07 -17.51 1.40
N GLY A 47 -27.91 -18.18 1.35
CA GLY A 47 -26.75 -17.72 2.12
C GLY A 47 -26.43 -16.30 1.72
N ASP A 48 -25.88 -15.52 2.65
CA ASP A 48 -25.46 -14.15 2.41
C ASP A 48 -24.53 -14.08 1.20
N LYS A 49 -24.98 -13.43 0.12
CA LYS A 49 -24.15 -13.25 -1.07
C LYS A 49 -24.46 -11.97 -1.86
N PHE A 50 -23.42 -11.50 -2.52
CA PHE A 50 -23.50 -10.52 -3.60
C PHE A 50 -23.06 -11.17 -4.91
N GLU A 51 -23.85 -10.94 -5.96
CA GLU A 51 -23.54 -11.33 -7.33
C GLU A 51 -23.08 -10.08 -8.09
N VAL A 52 -21.80 -10.04 -8.47
CA VAL A 52 -21.22 -8.90 -9.18
C VAL A 52 -20.92 -9.28 -10.62
N SER A 53 -21.51 -8.59 -11.57
CA SER A 53 -21.29 -8.81 -13.02
C SER A 53 -21.03 -7.50 -13.74
N PHE A 54 -20.57 -7.55 -14.98
CA PHE A 54 -20.46 -6.36 -15.85
C PHE A 54 -21.09 -6.66 -17.22
N PRO A 55 -21.76 -5.70 -17.86
CA PRO A 55 -22.30 -5.88 -19.19
C PRO A 55 -21.21 -5.72 -20.26
N ALA A 56 -21.42 -6.34 -21.43
CA ALA A 56 -20.50 -6.21 -22.57
C ALA A 56 -20.33 -4.75 -23.06
N SER A 57 -21.27 -3.87 -22.74
CA SER A 57 -21.20 -2.43 -23.04
C SER A 57 -20.20 -1.68 -22.16
N ALA A 58 -19.88 -2.18 -20.96
CA ALA A 58 -18.87 -1.59 -20.08
C ALA A 58 -17.46 -2.10 -20.43
N HIS A 59 -17.34 -3.39 -20.76
CA HIS A 59 -16.10 -3.99 -21.24
C HIS A 59 -16.41 -5.22 -22.10
N ALA A 60 -15.85 -5.28 -23.32
CA ALA A 60 -16.23 -6.30 -24.30
C ALA A 60 -15.60 -7.68 -24.05
N GLY A 61 -14.44 -7.73 -23.38
CA GLY A 61 -13.66 -8.94 -23.16
C GLY A 61 -13.72 -9.49 -21.73
N PRO A 62 -13.17 -10.70 -21.51
CA PRO A 62 -12.98 -11.24 -20.17
C PRO A 62 -12.02 -10.37 -19.35
N ILE A 63 -12.26 -10.28 -18.04
CA ILE A 63 -11.44 -9.51 -17.09
C ILE A 63 -10.83 -10.43 -16.04
N THR A 64 -9.52 -10.29 -15.82
CA THR A 64 -8.82 -10.81 -14.63
C THR A 64 -8.55 -9.65 -13.69
N GLY A 65 -8.80 -9.84 -12.39
CA GLY A 65 -8.75 -8.73 -11.43
C GLY A 65 -9.26 -9.13 -10.06
N ARG A 66 -9.68 -8.12 -9.29
CA ARG A 66 -10.32 -8.31 -7.99
C ARG A 66 -11.63 -7.53 -7.91
N VAL A 67 -12.71 -8.24 -7.61
CA VAL A 67 -14.01 -7.65 -7.30
C VAL A 67 -14.01 -7.23 -5.84
N PHE A 68 -14.57 -6.06 -5.57
CA PHE A 68 -14.85 -5.53 -4.26
C PHE A 68 -16.33 -5.19 -4.11
N VAL A 69 -16.86 -5.37 -2.90
CA VAL A 69 -18.16 -4.84 -2.46
C VAL A 69 -17.94 -3.99 -1.23
N MET A 70 -18.33 -2.73 -1.29
CA MET A 70 -18.30 -1.75 -0.20
C MET A 70 -19.71 -1.55 0.35
N ILE A 71 -19.83 -1.51 1.68
CA ILE A 71 -21.12 -1.41 2.38
C ILE A 71 -21.08 -0.20 3.32
N ALA A 72 -21.83 0.84 3.00
CA ALA A 72 -21.80 2.11 3.70
C ALA A 72 -23.14 2.49 4.34
N LYS A 73 -23.10 3.36 5.36
CA LYS A 73 -24.31 3.94 5.98
C LYS A 73 -24.78 5.23 5.31
N LYS A 74 -23.91 5.85 4.50
CA LYS A 74 -24.20 7.09 3.77
C LYS A 74 -24.08 6.84 2.28
N GLU A 75 -24.80 7.63 1.50
CA GLU A 75 -24.69 7.61 0.05
C GLU A 75 -23.54 8.50 -0.43
N ALA A 76 -23.28 9.63 0.23
CA ALA A 76 -22.37 10.66 -0.25
C ALA A 76 -21.19 10.91 0.74
N PRO A 77 -19.93 10.95 0.26
CA PRO A 77 -19.52 10.56 -1.10
C PRO A 77 -19.86 9.09 -1.37
N GLU A 78 -19.91 8.63 -2.62
CA GLU A 78 -20.33 7.24 -2.93
C GLU A 78 -19.49 6.18 -2.19
N PRO A 79 -20.05 4.99 -1.87
CA PRO A 79 -19.40 4.02 -0.99
C PRO A 79 -17.96 3.64 -1.36
N ARG A 80 -17.61 3.55 -2.65
CA ARG A 80 -16.23 3.26 -3.11
C ARG A 80 -15.22 4.37 -2.76
N ILE A 81 -15.68 5.61 -2.56
CA ILE A 81 -14.87 6.77 -2.19
C ILE A 81 -14.96 7.05 -0.68
N GLN A 82 -15.84 6.35 0.03
CA GLN A 82 -15.83 6.36 1.48
C GLN A 82 -14.67 5.50 1.96
N GLY A 83 -13.54 6.15 2.18
CA GLY A 83 -12.38 5.60 2.83
C GLY A 83 -11.80 6.62 3.80
N GLY A 84 -11.19 6.15 4.88
CA GLY A 84 -10.65 6.97 5.96
C GLY A 84 -9.42 6.34 6.58
N GLY A 85 -8.90 6.95 7.64
CA GLY A 85 -7.78 6.40 8.40
C GLY A 85 -8.10 5.04 9.03
N PHE A 86 -7.09 4.38 9.60
CA PHE A 86 -7.22 3.07 10.25
C PHE A 86 -8.46 2.99 11.15
N GLY A 87 -9.42 2.14 10.78
CA GLY A 87 -10.63 1.83 11.57
C GLY A 87 -11.90 2.61 11.22
N ASP A 88 -11.83 3.64 10.37
CA ASP A 88 -13.00 4.43 9.94
C ASP A 88 -13.26 4.25 8.43
N MET A 89 -13.59 3.01 8.05
CA MET A 89 -13.88 2.63 6.67
C MET A 89 -15.14 1.77 6.62
N PRO A 90 -16.00 1.93 5.58
CA PRO A 90 -17.11 1.00 5.35
C PRO A 90 -16.57 -0.42 5.19
N PRO A 91 -17.32 -1.45 5.66
CA PRO A 91 -16.99 -2.83 5.35
C PRO A 91 -16.74 -3.05 3.87
N ILE A 92 -15.59 -3.66 3.56
CA ILE A 92 -15.18 -4.03 2.21
C ILE A 92 -14.90 -5.53 2.18
N PHE A 93 -15.43 -6.20 1.16
CA PHE A 93 -15.21 -7.62 0.89
C PHE A 93 -14.63 -7.77 -0.51
N GLY A 94 -13.69 -8.68 -0.71
CA GLY A 94 -13.03 -8.81 -2.00
C GLY A 94 -12.66 -10.22 -2.39
N SER A 95 -12.83 -10.53 -3.68
CA SER A 95 -12.49 -11.84 -4.26
C SER A 95 -11.81 -11.66 -5.62
N ASP A 96 -10.82 -12.50 -5.88
CA ASP A 96 -10.12 -12.53 -7.16
C ASP A 96 -11.00 -13.18 -8.24
N VAL A 97 -10.95 -12.62 -9.44
CA VAL A 97 -11.63 -13.16 -10.62
C VAL A 97 -10.60 -13.43 -11.71
N ASN A 98 -10.76 -14.54 -12.41
CA ASN A 98 -9.89 -14.96 -13.51
C ASN A 98 -10.74 -15.12 -14.77
N ALA A 99 -10.46 -14.33 -15.80
CA ALA A 99 -11.18 -14.31 -17.07
C ALA A 99 -12.72 -14.26 -16.90
N LEU A 100 -13.21 -13.39 -16.01
CA LEU A 100 -14.64 -13.15 -15.82
C LEU A 100 -15.21 -12.57 -17.12
N VAL A 101 -16.09 -13.31 -17.79
CA VAL A 101 -16.76 -12.87 -19.02
C VAL A 101 -17.95 -11.96 -18.70
N PRO A 102 -18.37 -11.10 -19.65
CA PRO A 102 -19.57 -10.28 -19.48
C PRO A 102 -20.80 -11.09 -19.06
N ASP A 103 -21.67 -10.47 -18.26
CA ASP A 103 -22.94 -10.99 -17.73
C ASP A 103 -22.82 -12.23 -16.82
N ARG A 104 -21.60 -12.77 -16.61
CA ARG A 104 -21.33 -13.78 -15.59
C ARG A 104 -21.06 -13.10 -14.26
N ALA A 105 -21.71 -13.58 -13.21
CA ALA A 105 -21.49 -13.10 -11.85
C ALA A 105 -20.24 -13.71 -11.20
N ALA A 106 -19.42 -12.85 -10.61
CA ALA A 106 -18.52 -13.19 -9.53
C ALA A 106 -19.29 -13.18 -8.20
N ILE A 107 -18.96 -14.11 -7.30
CA ILE A 107 -19.67 -14.27 -6.03
C ILE A 107 -18.80 -13.75 -4.89
N ILE A 108 -19.41 -12.89 -4.06
CA ILE A 108 -18.91 -12.51 -2.75
C ILE A 108 -19.88 -13.14 -1.75
N ASP A 109 -19.42 -14.11 -0.97
CA ASP A 109 -20.26 -14.83 0.00
C ASP A 109 -19.61 -14.85 1.39
N ASN A 110 -20.17 -15.61 2.33
CA ASN A 110 -19.67 -15.68 3.69
C ASN A 110 -18.27 -16.30 3.82
N ALA A 111 -17.73 -16.96 2.79
CA ALA A 111 -16.33 -17.42 2.77
C ALA A 111 -15.36 -16.35 2.26
N THR A 112 -15.87 -15.28 1.63
CA THR A 112 -15.05 -14.19 1.13
C THR A 112 -14.52 -13.33 2.29
N PRO A 113 -13.19 -13.09 2.36
CA PRO A 113 -12.62 -12.26 3.40
C PRO A 113 -13.06 -10.80 3.26
N GLY A 114 -13.28 -10.16 4.41
CA GLY A 114 -13.55 -8.72 4.48
C GLY A 114 -12.73 -7.99 5.55
N TYR A 115 -12.93 -6.67 5.58
CA TYR A 115 -12.43 -5.77 6.62
C TYR A 115 -13.43 -4.63 6.85
N PRO A 116 -13.64 -4.15 8.11
CA PRO A 116 -13.11 -4.69 9.36
C PRO A 116 -13.83 -5.96 9.82
N LEU A 117 -14.97 -6.27 9.20
CA LEU A 117 -15.74 -7.50 9.45
C LEU A 117 -15.13 -8.66 8.67
N ARG A 118 -15.03 -9.84 9.29
CA ARG A 118 -14.34 -10.98 8.67
C ARG A 118 -15.10 -11.60 7.51
N ASN A 119 -16.42 -11.58 7.58
CA ASN A 119 -17.34 -12.21 6.64
C ASN A 119 -18.69 -11.47 6.62
N LEU A 120 -19.55 -11.85 5.67
CA LEU A 120 -20.85 -11.23 5.43
C LEU A 120 -21.85 -11.40 6.58
N HIS A 121 -21.78 -12.52 7.31
CA HIS A 121 -22.68 -12.81 8.42
C HIS A 121 -22.40 -11.92 9.65
N GLU A 122 -21.23 -11.29 9.73
CA GLU A 122 -20.91 -10.32 10.80
C GLU A 122 -21.54 -8.93 10.57
N ILE A 123 -22.19 -8.69 9.42
CA ILE A 123 -22.84 -7.41 9.11
C ILE A 123 -24.09 -7.26 10.00
N PRO A 124 -24.19 -6.20 10.82
CA PRO A 124 -25.41 -5.97 11.60
C PRO A 124 -26.63 -5.80 10.69
N ALA A 125 -27.77 -6.33 11.11
CA ALA A 125 -29.00 -6.16 10.35
C ALA A 125 -29.37 -4.66 10.23
N GLY A 126 -29.82 -4.24 9.05
CA GLY A 126 -30.32 -2.89 8.82
C GLY A 126 -30.15 -2.39 7.39
N GLU A 127 -30.36 -1.09 7.21
CA GLU A 127 -30.27 -0.43 5.90
C GLU A 127 -28.84 0.03 5.58
N TYR A 128 -28.44 -0.13 4.31
CA TYR A 128 -27.12 0.20 3.80
C TYR A 128 -27.17 0.69 2.34
N TYR A 129 -26.17 1.49 1.97
CA TYR A 129 -25.79 1.68 0.58
C TYR A 129 -24.68 0.67 0.23
N VAL A 130 -24.88 -0.13 -0.81
CA VAL A 130 -23.89 -1.08 -1.31
C VAL A 130 -23.41 -0.68 -2.69
N GLN A 131 -22.12 -0.84 -2.95
CA GLN A 131 -21.51 -0.55 -4.25
C GLN A 131 -20.44 -1.59 -4.55
N ALA A 132 -20.35 -2.00 -5.82
CA ALA A 132 -19.29 -2.88 -6.28
C ALA A 132 -18.28 -2.16 -7.18
N LEU A 133 -17.05 -2.66 -7.16
CA LEU A 133 -15.96 -2.21 -8.02
C LEU A 133 -15.13 -3.42 -8.47
N LEU A 134 -14.68 -3.43 -9.72
CA LEU A 134 -13.74 -4.40 -10.25
C LEU A 134 -12.42 -3.70 -10.55
N ASN A 135 -11.40 -4.02 -9.76
CA ASN A 135 -10.04 -3.58 -10.00
C ASN A 135 -9.40 -4.49 -11.05
N ILE A 136 -9.14 -3.96 -12.24
CA ILE A 136 -8.64 -4.69 -13.39
C ILE A 136 -7.13 -4.89 -13.25
N TYR A 137 -6.68 -6.11 -13.50
CA TYR A 137 -5.26 -6.46 -13.49
C TYR A 137 -4.69 -6.53 -14.90
N THR A 138 -3.42 -6.16 -14.99
CA THR A 138 -2.56 -6.34 -16.15
C THR A 138 -1.68 -7.56 -15.92
N GLU A 139 -1.46 -8.35 -16.96
CA GLU A 139 -0.47 -9.41 -16.95
C GLU A 139 0.91 -8.83 -17.24
N PHE A 140 1.84 -9.01 -16.30
CA PHE A 140 3.21 -8.54 -16.43
C PHE A 140 4.15 -9.72 -16.67
N HIS A 141 4.85 -9.70 -17.81
CA HIS A 141 5.92 -10.65 -18.12
C HIS A 141 7.26 -10.06 -17.69
N ARG A 142 7.65 -10.34 -16.44
CA ARG A 142 8.84 -9.75 -15.85
C ARG A 142 10.12 -10.37 -16.43
N SER A 143 11.16 -9.55 -16.52
CA SER A 143 12.48 -9.95 -17.01
C SER A 143 13.18 -11.02 -16.15
N ASP A 144 12.71 -11.25 -14.92
CA ASP A 144 13.19 -12.31 -14.04
C ASP A 144 12.51 -13.68 -14.29
N GLY A 145 11.66 -13.77 -15.32
CA GLY A 145 10.98 -15.00 -15.73
C GLY A 145 9.62 -15.23 -15.08
N HIS A 146 9.18 -14.37 -14.16
CA HIS A 146 7.84 -14.48 -13.57
C HIS A 146 6.79 -13.81 -14.44
N THR A 147 5.62 -14.45 -14.54
CA THR A 147 4.40 -13.80 -15.03
C THR A 147 3.46 -13.60 -13.87
N ILE A 148 3.00 -12.38 -13.66
CA ILE A 148 2.07 -12.04 -12.57
C ILE A 148 0.89 -11.24 -13.10
N TRP A 149 -0.23 -11.31 -12.38
CA TRP A 149 -1.34 -10.39 -12.54
C TRP A 149 -1.30 -9.38 -11.40
N ALA A 150 -1.25 -8.09 -11.73
CA ALA A 150 -1.27 -7.01 -10.76
C ALA A 150 -2.02 -5.80 -11.32
N HIS A 151 -2.45 -4.90 -10.43
CA HIS A 151 -3.03 -3.65 -10.87
C HIS A 151 -1.94 -2.73 -11.43
N MET A 152 -2.14 -2.24 -12.65
CA MET A 152 -1.23 -1.26 -13.26
C MET A 152 -1.69 0.14 -12.88
N ASP A 153 -0.86 0.85 -12.10
CA ASP A 153 -1.08 2.25 -11.78
C ASP A 153 -1.27 3.08 -13.06
N GLN A 154 -2.34 3.87 -13.10
CA GLN A 154 -2.70 4.78 -14.19
C GLN A 154 -2.50 6.25 -13.77
N TRP A 155 -1.53 6.51 -12.88
CA TRP A 155 -1.17 7.81 -12.30
C TRP A 155 -2.09 8.31 -11.16
N GLU A 156 -2.77 7.41 -10.46
CA GLU A 156 -3.58 7.67 -9.27
C GLU A 156 -2.87 7.33 -7.95
N GLY A 157 -1.68 6.74 -7.99
CA GLY A 157 -0.90 6.36 -6.80
C GLY A 157 -1.45 5.10 -6.14
N GLN A 158 -1.70 4.04 -6.91
CA GLN A 158 -2.23 2.75 -6.46
C GLN A 158 -3.57 2.83 -5.69
N GLN A 159 -4.32 3.90 -5.90
CA GLN A 159 -5.66 4.06 -5.35
C GLN A 159 -6.69 3.36 -6.25
N PHE A 160 -6.83 2.03 -6.07
CA PHE A 160 -7.69 1.17 -6.89
C PHE A 160 -9.13 1.68 -7.05
N ASN A 161 -9.66 2.38 -6.03
CA ASN A 161 -11.02 2.86 -6.00
C ASN A 161 -11.26 4.09 -6.90
N VAL A 162 -10.21 4.74 -7.37
CA VAL A 162 -10.23 5.83 -8.35
C VAL A 162 -9.34 5.55 -9.57
N SER A 163 -8.89 4.31 -9.74
CA SER A 163 -8.00 3.98 -10.84
C SER A 163 -8.72 3.93 -12.19
N PRO A 164 -8.27 4.72 -13.19
CA PRO A 164 -8.80 4.74 -14.55
C PRO A 164 -9.03 3.37 -15.18
N GLY A 165 -10.16 3.22 -15.86
CA GLY A 165 -10.51 1.99 -16.57
C GLY A 165 -11.16 0.92 -15.69
N ASN A 166 -11.03 0.98 -14.36
CA ASN A 166 -11.77 0.10 -13.47
C ASN A 166 -13.28 0.30 -13.62
N LEU A 167 -14.03 -0.78 -13.39
CA LEU A 167 -15.48 -0.78 -13.50
C LEU A 167 -16.12 -0.64 -12.12
N TYR A 168 -17.24 0.05 -12.03
CA TYR A 168 -18.00 0.18 -10.79
C TYR A 168 -19.51 0.25 -11.03
N SER A 169 -20.30 -0.11 -10.02
CA SER A 169 -21.76 -0.04 -10.05
C SER A 169 -22.27 1.31 -9.55
N GLU A 170 -23.53 1.60 -9.82
CA GLU A 170 -24.29 2.53 -8.99
C GLU A 170 -24.32 2.04 -7.53
N ALA A 171 -24.47 2.98 -6.59
CA ALA A 171 -24.82 2.64 -5.22
C ALA A 171 -26.29 2.19 -5.16
N GLN A 172 -26.57 1.11 -4.43
CA GLN A 172 -27.93 0.60 -4.21
C GLN A 172 -28.30 0.68 -2.72
N TRP A 173 -29.49 1.19 -2.41
CA TRP A 173 -30.04 1.15 -1.06
C TRP A 173 -30.71 -0.19 -0.81
N VAL A 174 -30.25 -0.92 0.20
CA VAL A 174 -30.69 -2.29 0.50
C VAL A 174 -30.84 -2.52 2.00
N HIS A 175 -31.73 -3.45 2.35
CA HIS A 175 -31.80 -4.04 3.69
C HIS A 175 -30.95 -5.32 3.73
N LEU A 176 -30.00 -5.40 4.65
CA LEU A 176 -29.20 -6.60 4.90
C LEU A 176 -29.60 -7.18 6.26
N ASP A 177 -29.96 -8.45 6.29
CA ASP A 177 -30.21 -9.20 7.53
C ASP A 177 -29.63 -10.62 7.39
N PRO A 178 -28.45 -10.92 7.97
CA PRO A 178 -27.86 -12.25 7.90
C PRO A 178 -28.70 -13.36 8.50
N ALA A 179 -29.64 -13.05 9.42
CA ALA A 179 -30.52 -14.06 9.99
C ALA A 179 -31.60 -14.51 8.99
N ALA A 180 -32.01 -13.62 8.08
CA ALA A 180 -32.93 -13.90 6.99
C ALA A 180 -32.22 -14.39 5.72
N GLY A 181 -30.93 -14.03 5.56
CA GLY A 181 -30.16 -14.22 4.34
C GLY A 181 -30.49 -13.15 3.28
N TYR A 182 -29.55 -12.89 2.37
CA TYR A 182 -29.73 -11.94 1.28
C TYR A 182 -28.97 -12.35 0.01
N ASP A 183 -29.52 -11.97 -1.15
CA ASP A 183 -28.97 -12.20 -2.49
C ASP A 183 -29.07 -10.89 -3.28
N ILE A 184 -27.98 -10.13 -3.34
CA ILE A 184 -27.95 -8.78 -3.94
C ILE A 184 -27.15 -8.79 -5.24
N ARG A 185 -27.73 -8.26 -6.31
CA ARG A 185 -27.09 -8.18 -7.64
C ARG A 185 -26.57 -6.78 -7.94
N LEU A 186 -25.29 -6.68 -8.24
CA LEU A 186 -24.60 -5.43 -8.58
C LEU A 186 -24.02 -5.52 -10.00
N SER A 187 -24.43 -4.61 -10.86
CA SER A 187 -23.94 -4.53 -12.24
C SER A 187 -22.96 -3.36 -12.39
N LEU A 188 -21.74 -3.66 -12.84
CA LEU A 188 -20.66 -2.70 -13.02
C LEU A 188 -20.81 -1.98 -14.37
N THR A 189 -21.64 -0.93 -14.40
CA THR A 189 -22.02 -0.22 -15.62
C THR A 189 -21.19 1.02 -15.93
N LYS A 190 -20.40 1.50 -14.95
CA LYS A 190 -19.60 2.72 -15.06
C LYS A 190 -18.11 2.39 -15.14
N VAL A 191 -17.37 3.23 -15.86
CA VAL A 191 -15.92 3.15 -16.01
C VAL A 191 -15.30 4.37 -15.35
N ILE A 192 -14.25 4.17 -14.53
CA ILE A 192 -13.53 5.27 -13.91
C ILE A 192 -12.78 6.05 -15.01
N PRO A 193 -12.92 7.39 -15.08
CA PRO A 193 -12.29 8.19 -16.12
C PRO A 193 -10.77 8.27 -15.95
N PRO A 194 -10.03 8.70 -17.00
CA PRO A 194 -8.59 8.96 -16.91
C PRO A 194 -8.20 9.88 -15.75
N ALA A 195 -7.04 9.61 -15.15
CA ALA A 195 -6.50 10.39 -14.06
C ALA A 195 -6.19 11.82 -14.55
N GLN A 196 -6.54 12.81 -13.73
CA GLN A 196 -6.27 14.21 -14.04
C GLN A 196 -4.96 14.63 -13.39
N THR A 197 -4.04 15.15 -14.20
CA THR A 197 -2.81 15.77 -13.70
C THR A 197 -3.01 17.28 -13.56
N PRO A 198 -2.56 17.90 -12.46
CA PRO A 198 -2.55 19.35 -12.34
C PRO A 198 -1.80 20.00 -13.50
N ALA A 199 -2.27 21.17 -13.93
CA ALA A 199 -1.56 21.96 -14.92
C ALA A 199 -0.28 22.56 -14.31
N ASP A 200 0.73 22.73 -15.14
CA ASP A 200 1.93 23.46 -14.76
C ASP A 200 1.63 24.92 -14.45
N THR A 201 2.35 25.46 -13.48
CA THR A 201 2.30 26.87 -13.11
C THR A 201 3.66 27.52 -13.41
N PRO A 202 3.82 28.84 -13.22
CA PRO A 202 5.14 29.47 -13.29
C PRO A 202 6.15 28.85 -12.31
N TRP A 203 5.70 28.32 -11.17
CA TRP A 203 6.58 27.74 -10.14
C TRP A 203 6.66 26.22 -10.18
N VAL A 204 5.57 25.53 -10.48
CA VAL A 204 5.46 24.07 -10.32
C VAL A 204 5.34 23.40 -11.67
N LYS A 205 6.22 22.43 -11.94
CA LYS A 205 6.25 21.65 -13.18
C LYS A 205 6.04 20.17 -12.88
N HIS A 206 5.20 19.50 -13.66
CA HIS A 206 4.89 18.08 -13.52
C HIS A 206 5.55 17.31 -14.65
N ILE A 207 6.45 16.41 -14.29
CA ILE A 207 7.24 15.62 -15.22
C ILE A 207 6.81 14.18 -15.13
N LYS A 208 6.62 13.55 -16.29
CA LYS A 208 6.38 12.13 -16.43
C LYS A 208 7.17 11.62 -17.63
N ILE A 209 8.05 10.67 -17.41
CA ILE A 209 8.87 10.04 -18.44
C ILE A 209 8.67 8.52 -18.39
N GLN A 210 8.72 7.87 -19.54
CA GLN A 210 8.77 6.42 -19.56
C GLN A 210 10.19 5.98 -19.16
N SER A 211 10.28 5.06 -18.21
CA SER A 211 11.56 4.46 -17.79
C SER A 211 11.89 3.27 -18.68
N GLU A 212 13.05 3.27 -19.32
CA GLU A 212 13.51 2.13 -20.12
C GLU A 212 13.85 0.95 -19.22
N MET A 213 14.56 1.20 -18.12
CA MET A 213 14.96 0.19 -17.14
C MET A 213 13.75 -0.54 -16.53
N LEU A 214 12.73 0.21 -16.12
CA LEU A 214 11.54 -0.36 -15.50
C LEU A 214 10.62 -1.00 -16.55
N THR A 215 10.48 -0.40 -17.73
CA THR A 215 9.72 -1.02 -18.83
C THR A 215 10.30 -2.38 -19.19
N LYS A 216 11.64 -2.48 -19.29
CA LYS A 216 12.33 -3.75 -19.52
C LYS A 216 12.10 -4.74 -18.38
N PHE A 217 12.15 -4.29 -17.13
CA PHE A 217 11.96 -5.18 -15.99
C PHE A 217 10.55 -5.77 -15.94
N TRP A 218 9.53 -4.94 -16.14
CA TRP A 218 8.13 -5.31 -16.01
C TRP A 218 7.53 -5.95 -17.26
N GLY A 219 8.20 -5.82 -18.41
CA GLY A 219 7.67 -6.27 -19.71
C GLY A 219 6.46 -5.44 -20.17
N HIS A 220 6.26 -4.27 -19.58
CA HIS A 220 5.13 -3.37 -19.81
C HIS A 220 5.64 -1.93 -19.63
N PRO A 221 5.16 -0.94 -20.40
CA PRO A 221 5.53 0.47 -20.20
C PRO A 221 5.34 0.91 -18.74
N ILE A 222 6.42 1.36 -18.09
CA ILE A 222 6.41 1.92 -16.73
C ILE A 222 6.92 3.36 -16.79
N TYR A 223 6.31 4.24 -16.00
CA TYR A 223 6.62 5.66 -15.97
C TYR A 223 7.15 6.07 -14.61
N LEU A 224 8.13 6.97 -14.62
CA LEU A 224 8.56 7.74 -13.47
C LEU A 224 8.08 9.17 -13.63
N GLY A 225 7.92 9.87 -12.51
CA GLY A 225 7.61 11.29 -12.52
C GLY A 225 8.34 12.07 -11.46
N ALA A 226 8.21 13.38 -11.56
CA ALA A 226 8.75 14.33 -10.62
C ALA A 226 7.91 15.60 -10.64
N ILE A 227 7.74 16.22 -9.48
CA ILE A 227 7.12 17.52 -9.35
C ILE A 227 8.20 18.50 -8.93
N VAL A 228 8.47 19.48 -9.79
CA VAL A 228 9.58 20.41 -9.66
C VAL A 228 9.05 21.77 -9.22
N LEU A 229 9.52 22.26 -8.08
CA LEU A 229 9.28 23.61 -7.60
C LEU A 229 10.48 24.50 -7.88
N LEU A 230 10.26 25.51 -8.71
CA LEU A 230 11.27 26.46 -9.17
C LEU A 230 11.48 27.60 -8.16
N PRO A 231 12.73 28.11 -8.02
CA PRO A 231 13.02 29.26 -7.17
C PRO A 231 12.45 30.55 -7.76
N LYS A 232 12.27 31.57 -6.90
CA LYS A 232 12.02 32.94 -7.35
C LYS A 232 13.11 33.41 -8.31
N GLY A 233 12.72 34.07 -9.40
CA GLY A 233 13.66 34.65 -10.36
C GLY A 233 14.22 33.63 -11.36
N TYR A 234 13.63 32.43 -11.47
CA TYR A 234 14.17 31.36 -12.29
C TYR A 234 14.32 31.78 -13.76
N ASP A 235 13.25 32.34 -14.36
CA ASP A 235 13.24 32.73 -15.78
C ASP A 235 14.03 34.02 -16.03
N GLU A 236 14.12 34.91 -15.04
CA GLU A 236 14.91 36.13 -15.07
C GLU A 236 16.43 35.88 -14.96
N HIS A 237 16.83 34.65 -14.60
CA HIS A 237 18.22 34.27 -14.40
C HIS A 237 18.61 33.02 -15.22
N PRO A 238 18.59 33.11 -16.56
CA PRO A 238 18.77 31.95 -17.45
C PRO A 238 20.16 31.30 -17.36
N ASN A 239 21.16 32.01 -16.86
CA ASN A 239 22.54 31.51 -16.71
C ASN A 239 22.83 30.92 -15.31
N THR A 240 21.87 30.99 -14.39
CA THR A 240 22.03 30.50 -13.03
C THR A 240 21.67 29.02 -12.94
N HIS A 241 22.51 28.26 -12.22
CA HIS A 241 22.26 26.86 -11.90
C HIS A 241 22.01 26.70 -10.41
N TYR A 242 21.13 25.78 -10.04
CA TYR A 242 20.60 25.66 -8.68
C TYR A 242 20.95 24.31 -8.03
N PRO A 243 21.26 24.28 -6.72
CA PRO A 243 21.24 23.04 -5.97
C PRO A 243 19.80 22.51 -5.86
N VAL A 244 19.67 21.22 -5.58
CA VAL A 244 18.38 20.52 -5.55
C VAL A 244 18.19 19.82 -4.22
N ILE A 245 17.01 20.02 -3.64
CA ILE A 245 16.49 19.20 -2.55
C ILE A 245 15.45 18.22 -3.12
N TYR A 246 15.73 16.93 -2.97
CA TYR A 246 14.83 15.85 -3.34
C TYR A 246 14.04 15.42 -2.10
N GLU A 247 12.73 15.66 -2.14
CA GLU A 247 11.76 15.21 -1.15
C GLU A 247 11.23 13.82 -1.54
N GLU A 248 11.64 12.81 -0.77
CA GLU A 248 11.09 11.46 -0.86
C GLU A 248 9.77 11.39 -0.08
N ASN A 249 8.74 10.79 -0.67
CA ASN A 249 7.40 10.73 -0.11
C ASN A 249 6.52 9.70 -0.84
N HIS A 250 5.34 9.44 -0.26
CA HIS A 250 4.23 8.77 -0.94
C HIS A 250 3.82 9.51 -2.23
N PHE A 251 3.22 8.78 -3.18
CA PHE A 251 2.73 9.39 -4.41
C PHE A 251 1.77 10.53 -4.10
N SER A 252 2.02 11.68 -4.71
CA SER A 252 1.17 12.84 -4.56
C SER A 252 1.42 13.80 -5.69
N LEU A 253 0.34 14.27 -6.31
CA LEU A 253 0.41 15.33 -7.32
C LEU A 253 0.50 16.74 -6.69
N ARG A 254 0.79 16.83 -5.38
CA ARG A 254 0.92 18.11 -4.68
C ARG A 254 2.33 18.69 -4.91
N PRO A 255 2.45 20.02 -4.97
CA PRO A 255 3.75 20.68 -5.04
C PRO A 255 4.67 20.28 -3.86
N PRO A 256 6.00 20.25 -4.06
CA PRO A 256 6.97 20.00 -3.01
C PRO A 256 6.72 20.83 -1.76
N PHE A 257 6.85 20.19 -0.59
CA PHE A 257 6.59 20.78 0.73
C PHE A 257 5.17 21.38 0.92
N GLY A 258 4.25 21.08 0.00
CA GLY A 258 2.89 21.63 0.00
C GLY A 258 2.82 23.08 -0.47
N PHE A 259 3.78 23.58 -1.25
CA PHE A 259 3.77 24.94 -1.80
C PHE A 259 2.43 25.32 -2.46
N SER A 260 1.90 26.50 -2.16
CA SER A 260 0.73 27.08 -2.85
C SER A 260 0.79 28.60 -2.87
N THR A 261 0.40 29.20 -3.99
CA THR A 261 0.24 30.66 -4.11
C THR A 261 -1.10 31.16 -3.56
N GLU A 262 -2.01 30.26 -3.19
CA GLU A 262 -3.35 30.58 -2.72
C GLU A 262 -3.37 30.72 -1.19
N ASP A 263 -3.86 31.87 -0.71
CA ASP A 263 -4.07 32.13 0.70
C ASP A 263 -5.40 31.53 1.17
N GLU A 264 -5.38 30.22 1.42
CA GLU A 264 -6.54 29.51 1.95
C GLU A 264 -6.72 29.79 3.46
N SER A 265 -7.94 30.19 3.83
CA SER A 265 -8.28 30.34 5.24
C SER A 265 -8.20 29.00 5.97
N ILE A 266 -7.35 28.91 6.99
CA ILE A 266 -7.28 27.72 7.86
C ILE A 266 -8.04 27.95 9.17
N SER A 267 -8.68 26.89 9.67
CA SER A 267 -9.36 26.93 10.98
C SER A 267 -8.37 27.15 12.13
N ALA A 268 -8.83 27.72 13.25
CA ALA A 268 -8.00 27.92 14.44
C ALA A 268 -7.39 26.61 14.96
N GLY A 269 -8.16 25.52 14.93
CA GLY A 269 -7.67 24.19 15.32
C GLY A 269 -6.56 23.68 14.39
N ARG A 270 -6.70 23.87 13.07
CA ARG A 270 -5.65 23.52 12.12
C ARG A 270 -4.40 24.36 12.31
N ARG A 271 -4.55 25.66 12.59
CA ARG A 271 -3.43 26.56 12.89
C ARG A 271 -2.67 26.11 14.14
N ALA A 272 -3.37 25.74 15.21
CA ALA A 272 -2.75 25.21 16.42
C ALA A 272 -1.98 23.90 16.14
N GLN A 273 -2.58 22.97 15.38
CA GLN A 273 -1.92 21.72 15.00
C GLN A 273 -0.63 21.94 14.20
N LEU A 274 -0.65 22.88 13.24
CA LEU A 274 0.54 23.21 12.45
C LEU A 274 1.64 23.81 13.33
N ALA A 275 1.28 24.69 14.27
CA ALA A 275 2.22 25.26 15.23
C ALA A 275 2.87 24.17 16.11
N ASP A 276 2.09 23.20 16.61
CA ASP A 276 2.61 22.07 17.39
C ASP A 276 3.57 21.17 16.60
N LEU A 277 3.35 21.06 15.28
CA LEU A 277 4.22 20.33 14.36
C LEU A 277 5.39 21.18 13.84
N ASN A 278 5.50 22.45 14.25
CA ASN A 278 6.44 23.43 13.72
C ASN A 278 6.41 23.50 12.17
N ARG A 279 5.20 23.56 11.62
CA ARG A 279 4.93 23.64 10.18
C ARG A 279 4.25 24.96 9.83
N GLU A 280 4.69 25.53 8.72
CA GLU A 280 4.04 26.67 8.05
C GLU A 280 2.82 26.18 7.24
N THR A 281 1.89 27.08 6.93
CA THR A 281 0.89 26.82 5.88
C THR A 281 1.52 26.82 4.50
N SER A 282 0.80 26.29 3.51
CA SER A 282 1.22 26.29 2.11
C SER A 282 1.53 27.69 1.56
N TYR A 283 0.72 28.69 1.94
CA TYR A 283 0.90 30.08 1.54
C TYR A 283 2.02 30.79 2.31
N GLU A 284 2.12 30.56 3.63
CA GLU A 284 3.27 31.05 4.41
C GLU A 284 4.59 30.49 3.84
N PHE A 285 4.62 29.21 3.45
CA PHE A 285 5.78 28.63 2.78
C PHE A 285 6.06 29.28 1.42
N TYR A 286 5.04 29.59 0.62
CA TYR A 286 5.21 30.38 -0.61
C TYR A 286 5.87 31.74 -0.34
N GLN A 287 5.43 32.45 0.71
CA GLN A 287 6.02 33.72 1.12
C GLN A 287 7.48 33.54 1.54
N SER A 288 7.77 32.52 2.35
CA SER A 288 9.13 32.15 2.75
C SER A 288 10.02 31.86 1.53
N TRP A 289 9.59 30.95 0.64
CA TRP A 289 10.29 30.53 -0.57
C TRP A 289 10.64 31.72 -1.50
N ASN A 290 9.75 32.72 -1.57
CA ASN A 290 9.92 33.92 -2.40
C ASN A 290 10.55 35.11 -1.66
N SER A 291 10.91 34.97 -0.40
CA SER A 291 11.59 36.03 0.35
C SER A 291 13.02 36.25 -0.17
N GLU A 292 13.58 37.44 0.09
CA GLU A 292 14.94 37.79 -0.32
C GLU A 292 16.01 36.94 0.38
N ASN A 293 15.71 36.45 1.59
CA ASN A 293 16.68 35.72 2.42
C ASN A 293 16.57 34.19 2.26
N PHE A 294 15.63 33.68 1.47
CA PHE A 294 15.49 32.25 1.24
C PHE A 294 16.49 31.77 0.18
N PRO A 295 17.26 30.69 0.42
CA PRO A 295 18.23 30.21 -0.55
C PRO A 295 17.56 29.82 -1.87
N ARG A 296 18.12 30.24 -3.00
CA ARG A 296 17.61 29.85 -4.32
C ARG A 296 18.04 28.41 -4.62
N MET A 297 17.08 27.50 -4.60
CA MET A 297 17.25 26.09 -4.89
C MET A 297 16.02 25.58 -5.64
N ILE A 298 16.12 24.39 -6.23
CA ILE A 298 14.97 23.67 -6.78
C ILE A 298 14.57 22.59 -5.78
N ALA A 299 13.27 22.43 -5.56
CA ALA A 299 12.75 21.28 -4.82
C ALA A 299 12.08 20.29 -5.78
N VAL A 300 12.26 19.01 -5.52
CA VAL A 300 11.73 17.92 -6.36
C VAL A 300 11.06 16.88 -5.48
N THR A 301 9.81 16.53 -5.75
CA THR A 301 9.17 15.33 -5.18
C THR A 301 9.11 14.26 -6.25
N PHE A 302 9.67 13.07 -6.00
CA PHE A 302 9.59 11.98 -6.95
C PHE A 302 8.19 11.34 -6.99
N GLN A 303 7.82 10.83 -8.16
CA GLN A 303 6.63 10.01 -8.36
C GLN A 303 7.09 8.67 -8.92
N HIS A 304 7.02 7.63 -8.11
CA HIS A 304 7.47 6.29 -8.50
C HIS A 304 6.49 5.21 -8.01
N PRO A 305 5.22 5.27 -8.43
CA PRO A 305 4.27 4.22 -8.11
C PRO A 305 4.70 2.91 -8.75
N THR A 306 4.41 1.82 -8.06
CA THR A 306 4.68 0.46 -8.52
C THR A 306 3.36 -0.27 -8.74
N PRO A 307 3.34 -1.43 -9.41
CA PRO A 307 2.14 -2.27 -9.46
C PRO A 307 1.64 -2.81 -8.10
N TYR A 308 2.37 -2.56 -7.00
CA TYR A 308 2.00 -3.04 -5.66
C TYR A 308 1.69 -1.92 -4.67
N PHE A 309 2.39 -0.79 -4.77
CA PHE A 309 2.38 0.29 -3.79
C PHE A 309 2.44 1.65 -4.50
N ASP A 310 1.96 2.68 -3.82
CA ASP A 310 1.98 4.05 -4.33
C ASP A 310 3.41 4.61 -4.43
N ASP A 311 4.36 4.00 -3.73
CA ASP A 311 5.78 4.28 -3.86
C ASP A 311 6.60 3.01 -4.15
N SER A 312 7.91 3.17 -4.34
CA SER A 312 8.83 2.07 -4.66
C SER A 312 9.85 1.84 -3.56
N TYR A 313 9.72 2.54 -2.43
CA TYR A 313 10.76 2.78 -1.45
C TYR A 313 12.04 3.42 -2.03
N ALA A 314 11.97 4.01 -3.23
CA ALA A 314 13.08 4.64 -3.97
C ALA A 314 14.34 3.76 -4.16
N VAL A 315 14.24 2.44 -3.98
CA VAL A 315 15.39 1.51 -4.02
C VAL A 315 15.16 0.35 -4.97
N ASN A 316 16.25 -0.32 -5.33
CA ASN A 316 16.16 -1.56 -6.10
C ASN A 316 15.61 -2.69 -5.22
N SER A 317 14.68 -3.48 -5.76
CA SER A 317 14.24 -4.70 -5.09
C SER A 317 13.96 -5.83 -6.09
N VAL A 318 13.98 -7.05 -5.58
CA VAL A 318 13.62 -8.24 -6.37
C VAL A 318 12.16 -8.21 -6.82
N ASN A 319 11.28 -7.50 -6.11
CA ASN A 319 9.85 -7.47 -6.42
C ASN A 319 9.47 -6.31 -7.32
N ASN A 320 10.01 -5.11 -7.08
CA ASN A 320 9.69 -3.91 -7.86
C ASN A 320 10.63 -3.68 -9.05
N GLY A 321 11.80 -4.31 -9.06
CA GLY A 321 12.82 -4.06 -10.06
C GLY A 321 13.74 -2.91 -9.67
N PRO A 322 14.47 -2.35 -10.66
CA PRO A 322 15.58 -1.42 -10.41
C PRO A 322 15.12 0.04 -10.25
N PHE A 323 14.16 0.32 -9.36
CA PHE A 323 13.61 1.68 -9.19
C PHE A 323 14.64 2.71 -8.71
N GLY A 324 15.49 2.36 -7.75
CA GLY A 324 16.54 3.27 -7.29
C GLY A 324 17.55 3.60 -8.40
N ASP A 325 17.92 2.60 -9.21
CA ASP A 325 18.76 2.83 -10.38
C ASP A 325 18.06 3.69 -11.44
N ALA A 326 16.77 3.46 -11.70
CA ALA A 326 16.00 4.23 -12.69
C ALA A 326 15.87 5.70 -12.27
N LEU A 327 15.65 5.97 -10.98
CA LEU A 327 15.67 7.35 -10.45
C LEU A 327 17.02 8.03 -10.70
N ILE A 328 18.13 7.34 -10.43
CA ILE A 328 19.48 7.90 -10.50
C ILE A 328 20.01 8.00 -11.94
N LYS A 329 19.65 7.07 -12.81
CA LYS A 329 20.20 6.95 -14.17
C LYS A 329 19.29 7.51 -15.25
N GLU A 330 18.00 7.67 -14.96
CA GLU A 330 17.02 8.18 -15.94
C GLU A 330 16.37 9.48 -15.44
N MET A 331 15.67 9.44 -14.30
CA MET A 331 14.88 10.59 -13.83
C MET A 331 15.75 11.80 -13.46
N ILE A 332 16.72 11.64 -12.55
CA ILE A 332 17.56 12.75 -12.10
C ILE A 332 18.36 13.35 -13.27
N PRO A 333 19.02 12.57 -14.15
CA PRO A 333 19.67 13.12 -15.33
C PRO A 333 18.72 13.88 -16.26
N TYR A 334 17.50 13.36 -16.48
CA TYR A 334 16.48 14.08 -17.24
C TYR A 334 16.18 15.44 -16.59
N LEU A 335 15.95 15.49 -15.29
CA LEU A 335 15.68 16.75 -14.60
C LEU A 335 16.87 17.71 -14.70
N GLU A 336 18.10 17.21 -14.54
CA GLU A 336 19.30 18.04 -14.59
C GLU A 336 19.51 18.70 -15.94
N THR A 337 19.18 18.01 -17.04
CA THR A 337 19.26 18.58 -18.39
C THR A 337 18.16 19.58 -18.70
N HIS A 338 17.00 19.50 -18.03
CA HIS A 338 15.83 20.33 -18.32
C HIS A 338 15.64 21.50 -17.35
N PHE A 339 16.23 21.46 -16.15
CA PHE A 339 15.92 22.41 -15.06
C PHE A 339 17.09 23.25 -14.53
N ARG A 340 18.21 23.39 -15.24
CA ARG A 340 19.39 24.16 -14.76
C ARG A 340 19.82 23.74 -13.35
N MET A 341 19.74 22.44 -13.06
CA MET A 341 20.22 21.89 -11.79
C MET A 341 21.73 21.68 -11.88
N ILE A 342 22.43 21.75 -10.75
CA ILE A 342 23.88 21.47 -10.69
C ILE A 342 24.09 19.94 -10.63
N PRO A 343 24.68 19.29 -11.66
CA PRO A 343 24.79 17.84 -11.73
C PRO A 343 26.02 17.31 -10.97
N LYS A 344 26.11 17.64 -9.67
CA LYS A 344 27.24 17.28 -8.80
C LYS A 344 26.76 16.83 -7.42
N PRO A 345 27.43 15.85 -6.79
CA PRO A 345 27.00 15.32 -5.51
C PRO A 345 26.75 16.38 -4.44
N PHE A 346 27.65 17.38 -4.31
CA PHE A 346 27.55 18.45 -3.32
C PHE A 346 26.28 19.31 -3.45
N ALA A 347 25.61 19.28 -4.61
CA ALA A 347 24.44 20.07 -4.92
C ALA A 347 23.13 19.26 -4.88
N ARG A 348 23.18 17.99 -4.49
CA ARG A 348 22.02 17.10 -4.34
C ARG A 348 21.86 16.74 -2.88
N VAL A 349 20.74 17.13 -2.28
CA VAL A 349 20.40 16.75 -0.91
C VAL A 349 19.04 16.07 -0.86
N LEU A 350 18.88 15.16 0.10
CA LEU A 350 17.67 14.39 0.30
C LEU A 350 16.93 14.85 1.57
N THR A 351 15.61 14.69 1.57
CA THR A 351 14.77 14.84 2.75
C THR A 351 13.54 13.96 2.63
N GLY A 352 12.93 13.60 3.75
CA GLY A 352 11.67 12.84 3.75
C GLY A 352 11.21 12.47 5.15
N GLY A 353 9.90 12.20 5.28
CA GLY A 353 9.23 11.81 6.52
C GLY A 353 8.56 10.44 6.44
N SER A 354 8.49 9.66 7.53
CA SER A 354 7.87 8.33 7.55
C SER A 354 8.45 7.38 6.48
N THR A 355 7.65 6.90 5.52
CA THR A 355 8.12 6.15 4.34
C THR A 355 9.21 6.92 3.60
N GLY A 356 8.96 8.20 3.28
CA GLY A 356 9.97 9.11 2.70
C GLY A 356 11.22 9.29 3.56
N GLY A 357 11.07 9.18 4.88
CA GLY A 357 12.21 9.16 5.80
C GLY A 357 13.08 7.92 5.59
N TRP A 358 12.45 6.75 5.41
CA TRP A 358 13.18 5.53 5.07
C TRP A 358 13.81 5.62 3.69
N GLU A 359 13.09 6.12 2.69
CA GLU A 359 13.57 6.30 1.31
C GLU A 359 14.80 7.20 1.25
N SER A 360 14.70 8.41 1.82
CA SER A 360 15.78 9.40 1.86
C SER A 360 17.04 8.88 2.57
N LEU A 361 16.88 8.01 3.59
CA LEU A 361 18.00 7.34 4.23
C LEU A 361 18.53 6.18 3.40
N GLY A 362 17.65 5.35 2.86
CA GLY A 362 17.97 4.18 2.06
C GLY A 362 18.78 4.56 0.82
N VAL A 363 18.29 5.53 0.05
CA VAL A 363 18.97 6.06 -1.13
C VAL A 363 20.33 6.65 -0.76
N GLN A 364 20.44 7.42 0.33
CA GLN A 364 21.73 7.94 0.78
C GLN A 364 22.73 6.83 1.15
N VAL A 365 22.25 5.70 1.69
CA VAL A 365 23.09 4.54 2.04
C VAL A 365 23.50 3.73 0.81
N PHE A 366 22.58 3.51 -0.13
CA PHE A 366 22.84 2.71 -1.33
C PHE A 366 23.62 3.47 -2.39
N TYR A 367 23.53 4.81 -2.41
CA TYR A 367 24.18 5.69 -3.39
C TYR A 367 24.95 6.83 -2.72
N PRO A 368 25.92 6.51 -1.85
CA PRO A 368 26.55 7.49 -0.95
C PRO A 368 27.38 8.55 -1.67
N ASP A 369 27.89 8.24 -2.87
CA ASP A 369 28.69 9.18 -3.68
C ASP A 369 27.82 10.04 -4.61
N PHE A 370 26.53 9.74 -4.74
CA PHE A 370 25.63 10.47 -5.65
C PHE A 370 24.97 11.69 -4.99
N PHE A 371 24.71 11.62 -3.68
CA PHE A 371 24.05 12.66 -2.88
C PHE A 371 25.01 13.20 -1.79
N ALA A 372 24.93 14.50 -1.50
CA ALA A 372 25.75 15.16 -0.48
C ALA A 372 25.38 14.75 0.95
N GLY A 373 24.10 14.43 1.17
CA GLY A 373 23.55 14.18 2.50
C GLY A 373 22.03 14.14 2.49
N THR A 374 21.47 13.73 3.64
CA THR A 374 20.03 13.56 3.83
C THR A 374 19.57 14.12 5.18
N TRP A 375 18.39 14.72 5.21
CA TRP A 375 17.65 15.05 6.43
C TRP A 375 16.44 14.11 6.57
N THR A 376 16.66 13.01 7.28
CA THR A 376 15.62 12.00 7.52
C THR A 376 14.77 12.33 8.75
N LEU A 377 13.46 12.34 8.58
CA LEU A 377 12.50 12.70 9.63
C LEU A 377 11.63 11.50 10.00
N TYR A 378 11.61 11.11 11.29
CA TYR A 378 10.73 10.07 11.85
C TYR A 378 10.48 8.87 10.91
N PRO A 379 11.54 8.20 10.43
CA PRO A 379 11.43 7.22 9.36
C PRO A 379 10.69 5.96 9.79
N ASP A 380 10.10 5.27 8.81
CA ASP A 380 9.66 3.89 8.98
C ASP A 380 10.79 3.00 9.55
N PRO A 381 10.47 1.88 10.23
CA PRO A 381 11.46 1.10 10.97
C PRO A 381 12.73 0.75 10.17
N ILE A 382 13.87 1.33 10.58
CA ILE A 382 15.19 1.16 9.95
C ILE A 382 15.81 -0.22 10.24
N ALA A 383 15.23 -1.02 11.15
CA ALA A 383 15.78 -2.33 11.54
C ALA A 383 16.00 -3.29 10.33
N SER A 384 15.26 -3.10 9.24
CA SER A 384 15.43 -3.83 7.98
C SER A 384 16.75 -3.52 7.24
N LEU A 385 17.30 -2.29 7.37
CA LEU A 385 18.58 -1.91 6.73
C LEU A 385 19.77 -2.69 7.30
N HIS A 386 19.71 -3.09 8.58
CA HIS A 386 20.75 -3.95 9.19
C HIS A 386 20.82 -5.32 8.49
N ASN A 387 19.69 -5.87 8.04
CA ASN A 387 19.65 -7.15 7.32
C ASN A 387 20.04 -7.03 5.84
N ALA A 388 19.83 -5.86 5.22
CA ALA A 388 20.20 -5.61 3.83
C ALA A 388 21.73 -5.59 3.62
N GLN A 389 22.51 -5.05 4.58
CA GLN A 389 23.98 -5.07 4.52
C GLN A 389 24.58 -6.47 4.75
N VAL A 390 23.84 -7.40 5.36
CA VAL A 390 24.37 -8.72 5.77
C VAL A 390 24.23 -9.80 4.69
N ARG A 391 23.51 -9.55 3.59
CA ARG A 391 23.50 -10.46 2.43
C ARG A 391 24.69 -10.20 1.50
N ARG A 392 25.89 -10.57 1.93
CA ARG A 392 27.00 -10.87 1.02
C ARG A 392 26.77 -12.25 0.37
N PRO A 393 27.15 -12.47 -0.90
CA PRO A 393 26.96 -13.76 -1.55
C PRO A 393 27.89 -14.79 -0.90
N ALA A 394 27.33 -15.74 -0.16
CA ALA A 394 28.11 -16.81 0.44
C ALA A 394 28.08 -18.07 -0.44
N GLY A 395 28.98 -18.10 -1.42
CA GLY A 395 29.72 -19.33 -1.70
C GLY A 395 30.76 -19.56 -0.60
N THR A 396 31.03 -20.83 -0.29
CA THR A 396 32.11 -21.38 0.55
C THR A 396 32.05 -21.20 2.08
N TYR A 397 31.75 -22.33 2.75
CA TYR A 397 32.10 -22.83 4.10
C TYR A 397 31.76 -21.95 5.35
N GLY A 398 31.27 -22.47 6.48
CA GLY A 398 31.13 -23.84 6.96
C GLY A 398 30.15 -23.92 8.14
N ALA A 399 29.89 -25.16 8.57
CA ALA A 399 28.85 -25.52 9.50
C ALA A 399 28.95 -24.86 10.88
N GLY A 400 27.78 -24.50 11.43
CA GLY A 400 27.54 -24.59 12.88
C GLY A 400 27.45 -23.28 13.65
N VAL A 401 26.34 -22.54 13.52
CA VAL A 401 25.82 -21.72 14.62
C VAL A 401 24.29 -21.78 14.61
N LYS A 402 23.69 -22.30 15.69
CA LYS A 402 22.24 -22.29 15.90
C LYS A 402 21.77 -20.85 16.18
N PRO A 403 20.68 -20.36 15.58
CA PRO A 403 20.16 -19.03 15.92
C PRO A 403 19.52 -19.05 17.31
N ALA A 404 20.01 -18.19 18.21
CA ALA A 404 19.39 -17.93 19.49
C ALA A 404 18.09 -17.12 19.27
N ARG A 405 16.93 -17.76 19.38
CA ARG A 405 15.63 -17.07 19.48
C ARG A 405 15.50 -16.48 20.88
N ARG A 406 15.48 -15.16 21.01
CA ARG A 406 14.98 -14.48 22.23
C ARG A 406 13.71 -13.72 21.89
N ARG A 407 12.60 -14.13 22.52
CA ARG A 407 11.34 -13.36 22.60
C ARG A 407 11.63 -12.04 23.33
N ILE A 408 11.18 -10.93 22.78
CA ILE A 408 10.99 -9.68 23.52
C ILE A 408 9.49 -9.40 23.50
N GLY A 409 8.91 -9.31 24.70
CA GLY A 409 7.50 -9.01 24.90
C GLY A 409 7.25 -7.51 25.08
N GLN A 410 6.13 -7.07 24.49
CA GLN A 410 5.25 -5.92 24.79
C GLN A 410 5.83 -4.48 24.80
N PRO A 411 5.03 -3.49 24.33
CA PRO A 411 5.50 -2.19 23.84
C PRO A 411 5.61 -1.13 24.96
N TRP A 412 6.65 -0.30 24.89
CA TRP A 412 6.79 0.87 25.74
C TRP A 412 6.37 2.14 24.98
N THR A 413 5.61 2.96 25.68
CA THR A 413 4.99 4.24 25.33
C THR A 413 5.94 5.25 24.69
N PHE A 414 5.63 5.69 23.48
CA PHE A 414 6.27 6.83 22.80
C PHE A 414 5.43 8.08 23.05
N GLY A 415 5.90 8.98 23.91
CA GLY A 415 5.20 10.22 24.22
C GLY A 415 5.72 10.92 25.47
N ALA A 416 6.96 11.43 25.44
CA ALA A 416 7.45 12.39 26.45
C ALA A 416 8.79 13.08 26.13
N THR A 417 9.53 12.71 25.08
CA THR A 417 10.91 13.24 24.89
C THR A 417 11.16 13.82 23.50
N VAL A 418 10.25 14.68 23.03
CA VAL A 418 10.51 15.58 21.87
C VAL A 418 10.37 17.06 22.25
N GLY A 419 10.04 17.38 23.50
CA GLY A 419 9.77 18.75 23.95
C GLY A 419 10.97 19.66 24.25
N ASN A 420 12.24 19.25 24.02
CA ASN A 420 13.38 20.03 24.54
C ASN A 420 14.56 20.29 23.59
N LEU A 421 14.40 20.13 22.28
CA LEU A 421 15.40 20.60 21.30
C LEU A 421 15.02 21.89 20.56
N GLY A 422 13.77 22.36 20.67
CA GLY A 422 13.30 23.56 19.96
C GLY A 422 13.59 24.91 20.63
N SER A 423 14.08 24.95 21.87
CA SER A 423 14.21 26.19 22.65
C SER A 423 15.56 26.91 22.51
N ASN A 424 16.60 26.28 21.96
CA ASN A 424 17.95 26.86 21.91
C ASN A 424 18.32 27.58 20.60
N LEU A 425 17.43 27.61 19.59
CA LEU A 425 17.68 28.33 18.33
C LEU A 425 17.32 29.82 18.36
N ARG A 426 16.81 30.36 19.48
CA ARG A 426 16.44 31.78 19.62
C ARG A 426 17.53 32.69 20.20
N THR A 427 18.75 32.20 20.44
CA THR A 427 19.84 33.07 20.91
C THR A 427 21.00 33.06 19.93
N GLY A 428 21.23 34.22 19.29
CA GLY A 428 22.25 34.43 18.26
C GLY A 428 23.68 34.21 18.76
N ARG A 429 24.13 32.96 18.74
CA ARG A 429 25.55 32.62 18.86
C ARG A 429 25.99 31.85 17.62
N ARG A 430 26.92 32.47 16.87
CA ARG A 430 27.70 31.82 15.81
C ARG A 430 28.38 30.58 16.39
N GLY A 431 28.08 29.42 15.83
CA GLY A 431 28.72 28.14 16.15
C GLY A 431 28.54 27.18 14.99
N TRP A 432 29.64 26.66 14.47
CA TRP A 432 29.72 25.79 13.31
C TRP A 432 28.82 24.54 13.46
N LEU A 433 27.85 24.38 12.56
CA LEU A 433 26.98 23.20 12.48
C LEU A 433 27.42 22.32 11.32
N SER A 434 28.24 21.32 11.64
CA SER A 434 28.30 20.08 10.88
C SER A 434 28.37 18.93 11.89
N LYS A 435 27.41 17.99 11.81
CA LYS A 435 27.54 16.57 12.17
C LYS A 435 26.16 15.89 12.26
N ALA A 436 25.78 15.25 11.17
CA ALA A 436 25.16 13.94 11.23
C ALA A 436 25.88 13.08 10.17
N VAL A 437 26.82 12.25 10.61
CA VAL A 437 27.47 11.23 9.79
C VAL A 437 27.41 9.95 10.60
N VAL A 438 26.67 8.96 10.10
CA VAL A 438 26.61 7.62 10.70
C VAL A 438 27.78 6.82 10.11
N GLY A 439 28.74 6.44 10.94
CA GLY A 439 29.84 5.53 10.58
C GLY A 439 29.69 4.18 11.28
N GLN A 440 30.10 3.10 10.60
CA GLN A 440 30.18 1.73 11.13
C GLN A 440 31.13 1.62 12.32
N ALA A 441 30.79 0.77 13.31
CA ALA A 441 31.68 0.37 14.38
C ALA A 441 31.93 -1.14 14.31
N ASP A 442 33.14 -1.53 13.91
CA ASP A 442 33.68 -2.88 14.13
C ASP A 442 34.65 -2.81 15.32
N GLY A 443 34.48 -3.71 16.29
CA GLY A 443 35.46 -3.93 17.36
C GLY A 443 34.88 -4.34 18.71
N GLU A 444 35.15 -5.58 19.11
CA GLU A 444 34.85 -6.16 20.41
C GLU A 444 35.51 -5.38 21.55
N ASN A 445 34.72 -4.90 22.52
CA ASN A 445 35.25 -4.65 23.86
C ASN A 445 34.16 -4.87 24.92
N ARG A 446 34.22 -6.02 25.59
CA ARG A 446 33.34 -6.36 26.71
C ARG A 446 33.83 -5.65 27.97
N SER A 447 33.03 -4.74 28.52
CA SER A 447 33.13 -4.39 29.93
C SER A 447 31.95 -5.00 30.70
N GLN A 448 32.26 -5.67 31.81
CA GLN A 448 31.30 -6.24 32.74
C GLN A 448 30.53 -5.11 33.43
N ARG A 449 29.46 -4.63 32.80
CA ARG A 449 28.27 -3.93 33.32
C ARG A 449 27.65 -3.14 32.17
N GLY A 450 27.00 -3.84 31.24
CA GLY A 450 25.81 -3.43 30.48
C GLY A 450 25.70 -2.04 29.81
N ILE A 451 26.75 -1.21 29.73
CA ILE A 451 26.69 0.12 29.12
C ILE A 451 27.80 0.23 28.07
N ILE A 452 27.41 0.21 26.79
CA ILE A 452 28.30 0.50 25.66
C ILE A 452 28.34 2.03 25.49
N HIS A 453 29.45 2.66 25.86
CA HIS A 453 29.73 4.04 25.46
C HIS A 453 30.47 4.04 24.13
N ALA A 454 29.76 4.31 23.02
CA ALA A 454 30.41 4.66 21.76
C ALA A 454 30.96 6.08 21.87
N ARG A 455 32.30 6.24 21.88
CA ARG A 455 32.96 7.53 21.64
C ARG A 455 33.64 7.46 20.26
N PRO A 456 33.36 8.38 19.33
CA PRO A 456 34.09 8.44 18.06
C PRO A 456 35.56 8.81 18.30
N ARG A 457 36.50 8.08 17.69
CA ARG A 457 37.88 8.57 17.47
C ARG A 457 37.94 9.17 16.07
N LEU A 458 38.46 10.39 15.96
CA LEU A 458 38.89 10.98 14.68
C LEU A 458 40.05 10.13 14.11
N ARG A 459 40.04 9.87 12.79
CA ARG A 459 41.25 9.40 12.10
C ARG A 459 42.36 10.43 12.26
N SER A 460 43.58 9.95 12.46
CA SER A 460 44.78 10.74 12.77
C SER A 460 45.41 11.46 11.58
N ASP A 461 44.73 11.53 10.42
CA ASP A 461 45.19 12.16 9.18
C ASP A 461 44.56 13.54 8.91
N LEU A 462 43.71 14.04 9.82
CA LEU A 462 43.01 15.34 9.70
C LEU A 462 43.28 16.31 10.86
N GLN A 463 44.45 16.24 11.50
CA GLN A 463 44.93 17.35 12.32
C GLN A 463 45.71 18.34 11.45
N PRO A 464 45.31 19.62 11.38
CA PRO A 464 46.21 20.65 10.88
C PRO A 464 47.42 20.72 11.81
N GLN A 465 48.63 20.64 11.25
CA GLN A 465 49.82 21.06 11.99
C GLN A 465 49.78 22.59 12.12
N ASN A 466 49.76 23.01 13.39
CA ASN A 466 49.83 24.35 13.98
C ASN A 466 48.56 25.22 13.90
#